data_AF-A0AAW8HJ21-F1
#
_entry.id   AF-A0AAW8HJ21-F1
#
_cell.length_a   1.000
_cell.length_b   1.000
_cell.length_c   1.000
_cell.angle_alpha   90.00
_cell.angle_beta   90.00
_cell.angle_gamma   90.00
#
_symmetry.space_group_name_H-M   'P 1'
#
loop_
_entity.id
_entity.type
_entity.pdbx_description
1 polymer ?
#
loop_
_entity_poly.entity_id
_entity_poly.type
_entity_poly.pdbx_seq_one_letter_code
_entity_poly.pdbx_strand_id
1 'polypeptide(L)'
;MRIDVTDVITSEDQEELWAGLRAYNRQFVDARDWYSLGVYARDDAGRMLGGLIGKRKGDWLSIDYLWVSDAARGQGLGSEIIRRAEVQVRAWGCRQMLVDTISFQALPFYQKCGFTLKTTLEDFPYPGMQRHYLTKRLAD
;
A
#
# COMPACT_ATOMS: atom_id res chain seq x y z
N MET A 1 22.93 -15.31 -26.46
CA MET A 1 22.17 -14.82 -25.30
C MET A 1 22.97 -15.15 -24.05
N ARG A 2 23.22 -14.16 -23.20
CA ARG A 2 23.88 -14.31 -21.90
C ARG A 2 22.86 -13.98 -20.81
N ILE A 3 22.89 -14.71 -19.70
CA ILE A 3 22.04 -14.47 -18.53
C ILE A 3 22.97 -14.29 -17.33
N ASP A 4 22.89 -13.14 -16.67
CA ASP A 4 23.66 -12.83 -15.47
C ASP A 4 22.74 -12.87 -14.24
N VAL A 5 23.25 -13.40 -13.13
CA VAL A 5 22.55 -13.45 -11.83
C VAL A 5 23.38 -12.64 -10.84
N THR A 6 22.78 -11.61 -10.24
CA THR A 6 23.45 -10.69 -9.32
C THR A 6 22.49 -10.22 -8.23
N ASP A 7 23.03 -9.88 -7.06
CA ASP A 7 22.35 -9.19 -5.97
C ASP A 7 22.57 -7.65 -6.02
N VAL A 8 23.34 -7.17 -6.99
CA VAL A 8 23.58 -5.73 -7.23
C VAL A 8 22.62 -5.23 -8.30
N ILE A 9 21.64 -4.43 -7.89
CA ILE A 9 20.68 -3.78 -8.80
C ILE A 9 21.13 -2.34 -9.00
N THR A 10 21.68 -2.02 -10.18
CA THR A 10 22.00 -0.63 -10.52
C THR A 10 20.73 0.13 -10.89
N SER A 11 20.74 1.46 -10.72
CA SER A 11 19.61 2.29 -11.15
C SER A 11 19.41 2.27 -12.67
N GLU A 12 20.48 2.03 -13.44
CA GLU A 12 20.44 1.91 -14.90
C GLU A 12 19.73 0.62 -15.32
N ASP A 13 20.16 -0.53 -14.80
CA ASP A 13 19.52 -1.83 -15.08
C ASP A 13 18.04 -1.83 -14.67
N GLN A 14 17.74 -1.23 -13.51
CA GLN A 14 16.37 -1.12 -13.02
C GLN A 14 15.50 -0.29 -13.95
N GLU A 15 16.00 0.86 -14.42
CA GLU A 15 15.23 1.74 -15.30
C GLU A 15 15.08 1.15 -16.71
N GLU A 16 16.10 0.48 -17.25
CA GLU A 16 16.00 -0.23 -18.52
C GLU A 16 14.91 -1.32 -18.47
N LEU A 17 14.96 -2.17 -17.44
CA LEU A 17 13.96 -3.23 -17.22
C LEU A 17 12.56 -2.63 -17.03
N TRP A 18 12.44 -1.59 -16.21
CA TRP A 18 11.15 -0.94 -15.97
C TRP A 18 10.61 -0.25 -17.22
N ALA A 19 11.44 0.36 -18.05
CA ALA A 19 11.03 0.98 -19.30
C ALA A 19 10.42 -0.05 -20.26
N GLY A 20 11.08 -1.21 -20.42
CA GLY A 20 10.55 -2.32 -21.21
C GLY A 20 9.22 -2.84 -20.66
N LEU A 21 9.14 -3.09 -19.35
CA LEU A 21 7.91 -3.57 -18.70
C LEU A 21 6.75 -2.56 -18.83
N ARG A 22 7.00 -1.27 -18.63
CA ARG A 22 5.99 -0.21 -18.81
C ARG A 22 5.53 -0.11 -20.26
N ALA A 23 6.45 -0.22 -21.23
CA ALA A 23 6.13 -0.20 -22.65
C ALA A 23 5.30 -1.41 -23.12
N TYR A 24 5.48 -2.56 -22.47
CA TYR A 24 4.63 -3.73 -22.67
C TYR A 24 3.25 -3.53 -22.00
N ASN A 25 3.24 -3.20 -20.71
CA ASN A 25 2.00 -3.09 -19.92
C ASN A 25 1.03 -2.04 -20.45
N ARG A 26 1.53 -0.91 -20.98
CA ARG A 26 0.68 0.16 -21.56
C ARG A 26 -0.17 -0.29 -22.75
N GLN A 27 0.12 -1.47 -23.33
CA GLN A 27 -0.70 -2.07 -24.38
C GLN A 27 -2.00 -2.68 -23.82
N PHE A 28 -2.04 -2.97 -22.51
CA PHE A 28 -3.14 -3.65 -21.84
C PHE A 28 -3.84 -2.77 -20.78
N VAL A 29 -3.10 -1.85 -20.14
CA VAL A 29 -3.63 -0.99 -19.09
C VAL A 29 -3.23 0.46 -19.30
N ASP A 30 -4.18 1.37 -19.14
CA ASP A 30 -3.89 2.79 -19.09
C ASP A 30 -3.30 3.16 -17.72
N ALA A 31 -1.99 3.37 -17.69
CA ALA A 31 -1.26 3.71 -16.47
C ALA A 31 -1.11 5.23 -16.25
N ARG A 32 -1.73 6.09 -17.09
CA ARG A 32 -1.66 7.55 -16.95
C ARG A 32 -2.14 8.05 -15.59
N ASP A 33 -2.97 7.24 -14.94
CA ASP A 33 -3.68 7.56 -13.70
C ASP A 33 -3.08 6.94 -12.43
N TRP A 34 -1.87 6.38 -12.53
CA TRP A 34 -1.18 5.74 -11.42
C TRP A 34 -0.43 6.78 -10.58
N TYR A 35 -1.14 7.41 -9.66
CA TYR A 35 -0.59 8.40 -8.74
C TYR A 35 -0.32 7.82 -7.36
N SER A 36 0.71 8.36 -6.69
CA SER A 36 0.96 8.08 -5.28
C SER A 36 0.09 8.96 -4.39
N LEU A 37 -0.46 8.39 -3.33
CA LEU A 37 -1.10 9.11 -2.24
C LEU A 37 -0.19 9.11 -1.02
N GLY A 38 0.04 10.29 -0.45
CA GLY A 38 0.59 10.45 0.90
C GLY A 38 -0.44 11.08 1.82
N VAL A 39 -0.66 10.50 3.00
CA VAL A 39 -1.44 11.09 4.08
C VAL A 39 -0.55 11.14 5.31
N TYR A 40 -0.27 12.33 5.84
CA TYR A 40 0.67 12.50 6.95
C TYR A 40 0.02 13.28 8.09
N ALA A 41 0.21 12.78 9.30
CA ALA A 41 -0.12 13.49 10.53
C ALA A 41 1.17 13.94 11.21
N ARG A 42 1.23 15.23 11.55
CA ARG A 42 2.39 15.86 12.18
C ARG A 42 1.96 16.64 13.43
N ASP A 43 2.85 16.76 14.40
CA ASP A 43 2.66 17.64 15.55
C ASP A 43 2.96 19.11 15.19
N ASP A 44 2.79 20.02 16.15
CA ASP A 44 3.03 21.45 15.97
C ASP A 44 4.50 21.79 15.63
N ALA A 45 5.43 20.89 15.95
CA ALA A 45 6.84 21.00 15.59
C ALA A 45 7.16 20.39 14.21
N GLY A 46 6.16 19.90 13.47
CA GLY A 46 6.30 19.28 12.16
C GLY A 46 6.79 17.84 12.18
N ARG A 47 6.94 17.20 13.34
CA ARG A 47 7.40 15.80 13.45
C ARG A 47 6.27 14.86 13.08
N MET A 48 6.58 13.80 12.32
CA MET A 48 5.57 12.84 11.88
C MET A 48 5.13 11.94 13.05
N LEU A 49 3.82 11.97 13.34
CA LEU A 49 3.17 11.09 14.32
C LEU A 49 2.55 9.85 13.66
N GLY A 50 2.27 9.93 12.36
CA GLY A 50 1.81 8.80 11.58
C GLY A 50 1.66 9.15 10.10
N GLY A 51 1.56 8.13 9.26
CA GLY A 51 1.33 8.36 7.84
C GLY A 51 0.97 7.11 7.06
N LEU A 52 0.41 7.34 5.88
CA LEU A 52 0.09 6.34 4.87
C LEU A 52 0.73 6.75 3.54
N ILE A 53 1.31 5.77 2.87
CA ILE A 53 1.70 5.88 1.47
C ILE A 53 1.00 4.75 0.70
N GLY A 54 0.41 5.08 -0.43
CA GLY A 54 -0.18 4.11 -1.33
C GLY A 54 -0.13 4.56 -2.79
N LYS A 55 -0.52 3.67 -3.68
CA LYS A 55 -0.53 3.92 -5.13
C LYS A 55 -1.88 3.57 -5.72
N ARG A 56 -2.43 4.49 -6.51
CA ARG A 56 -3.59 4.21 -7.35
C ARG A 56 -3.18 3.28 -8.48
N LYS A 57 -3.99 2.25 -8.72
CA LYS A 57 -3.85 1.29 -9.83
C LYS A 57 -5.24 1.03 -10.41
N GLY A 58 -5.62 1.80 -11.44
CA GLY A 58 -6.98 1.80 -11.98
C GLY A 58 -8.01 2.24 -10.92
N ASP A 59 -9.01 1.39 -10.67
CA ASP A 59 -10.08 1.62 -9.68
C ASP A 59 -9.66 1.34 -8.23
N TRP A 60 -8.39 1.03 -8.00
CA TRP A 60 -7.88 0.60 -6.69
C TRP A 60 -6.88 1.58 -6.10
N LEU A 61 -6.89 1.72 -4.78
CA LEU A 61 -5.72 2.16 -4.03
C LEU A 61 -5.04 0.94 -3.38
N SER A 62 -3.77 0.73 -3.68
CA SER A 62 -2.91 -0.21 -2.95
C SER A 62 -2.18 0.55 -1.84
N ILE A 63 -2.38 0.19 -0.57
CA ILE A 63 -1.62 0.74 0.55
C ILE A 63 -0.27 0.03 0.59
N ASP A 64 0.81 0.79 0.48
CA ASP A 64 2.18 0.27 0.56
C ASP A 64 2.71 0.35 2.00
N TYR A 65 2.43 1.46 2.69
CA TYR A 65 2.90 1.71 4.06
C TYR A 65 1.83 2.39 4.90
N LEU A 66 1.72 1.97 6.16
CA LEU A 66 0.99 2.66 7.21
C LEU A 66 1.79 2.57 8.51
N TRP A 67 1.98 3.70 9.18
CA TRP A 67 2.67 3.74 10.47
C TRP A 67 2.06 4.79 11.38
N VAL A 68 2.09 4.52 12.68
CA VAL A 68 1.75 5.45 13.76
C VAL A 68 2.80 5.30 14.85
N SER A 69 3.33 6.42 15.31
CA SER A 69 4.31 6.49 16.39
C SER A 69 3.73 5.93 17.68
N ASP A 70 4.56 5.34 18.54
CA ASP A 70 4.09 4.72 19.78
C ASP A 70 3.35 5.71 20.69
N ALA A 71 3.82 6.96 20.75
CA ALA A 71 3.18 8.04 21.49
C ALA A 71 1.77 8.42 20.99
N ALA A 72 1.43 8.08 19.75
CA ALA A 72 0.13 8.39 19.13
C ALA A 72 -0.76 7.15 18.91
N ARG A 73 -0.27 5.95 19.25
CA ARG A 73 -1.06 4.71 19.16
C ARG A 73 -2.18 4.70 20.19
N GLY A 74 -3.25 3.96 19.89
CA GLY A 74 -4.43 3.84 20.76
C GLY A 74 -5.36 5.06 20.77
N GLN A 75 -4.99 6.16 20.10
CA GLN A 75 -5.74 7.42 20.10
C GLN A 75 -6.60 7.61 18.84
N GLY A 76 -6.76 6.56 18.02
CA GLY A 76 -7.56 6.61 16.79
C GLY A 76 -6.86 7.22 15.56
N LEU A 77 -5.61 7.69 15.69
CA LEU A 77 -4.89 8.35 14.58
C LEU A 77 -4.79 7.49 13.31
N GLY A 78 -4.51 6.19 13.45
CA GLY A 78 -4.43 5.28 12.30
C GLY A 78 -5.75 5.20 11.53
N SER A 79 -6.88 5.15 12.24
CA SER A 79 -8.21 5.11 11.62
C SER A 79 -8.53 6.41 10.89
N GLU A 80 -8.15 7.55 11.47
CA GLU A 80 -8.31 8.86 10.81
C GLU A 80 -7.46 8.95 9.53
N ILE A 81 -6.21 8.48 9.56
CA ILE A 81 -5.35 8.43 8.37
C ILE A 81 -6.03 7.60 7.25
N ILE A 82 -6.55 6.41 7.58
CA ILE A 82 -7.29 5.56 6.63
C ILE A 82 -8.52 6.29 6.09
N ARG A 83 -9.32 6.92 6.95
CA ARG A 83 -10.51 7.67 6.54
C ARG A 83 -10.17 8.82 5.58
N ARG A 84 -9.07 9.56 5.83
CA ARG A 84 -8.62 10.64 4.95
C ARG A 84 -8.13 10.09 3.60
N ALA A 85 -7.46 8.94 3.61
CA ALA A 85 -7.11 8.26 2.37
C ALA A 85 -8.35 7.85 1.57
N GLU A 86 -9.37 7.27 2.22
CA GLU A 86 -10.64 6.89 1.58
C GLU A 86 -11.33 8.06 0.89
N VAL A 87 -11.46 9.21 1.57
CA VAL A 87 -12.05 10.42 0.99
C VAL A 87 -11.29 10.83 -0.28
N GLN A 88 -9.96 10.87 -0.21
CA GLN A 88 -9.13 11.31 -1.33
C GLN A 88 -9.24 10.38 -2.54
N VAL A 89 -9.19 9.06 -2.32
CA VAL A 89 -9.19 8.12 -3.44
C VAL A 89 -10.57 7.94 -4.06
N ARG A 90 -11.65 8.16 -3.29
CA ARG A 90 -13.01 8.27 -3.85
C ARG A 90 -13.11 9.45 -4.82
N ALA A 91 -12.51 10.59 -4.48
CA ALA A 91 -12.46 11.74 -5.38
C ALA A 91 -11.64 11.47 -6.66
N TRP A 92 -10.72 10.50 -6.62
CA TRP A 92 -10.00 9.99 -7.80
C TRP A 92 -10.74 8.89 -8.57
N GLY A 93 -11.97 8.55 -8.16
CA GLY A 93 -12.77 7.49 -8.77
C GLY A 93 -12.38 6.07 -8.35
N CYS A 94 -11.50 5.89 -7.36
CA CYS A 94 -11.22 4.57 -6.81
C CYS A 94 -12.48 4.00 -6.14
N ARG A 95 -12.72 2.71 -6.39
CA ARG A 95 -13.86 1.95 -5.87
C ARG A 95 -13.45 0.98 -4.77
N GLN A 96 -12.15 0.67 -4.68
CA GLN A 96 -11.64 -0.35 -3.78
C GLN A 96 -10.27 0.04 -3.21
N MET A 97 -9.95 -0.50 -2.04
CA MET A 97 -8.62 -0.44 -1.44
C MET A 97 -8.09 -1.86 -1.22
N LEU A 98 -6.79 -2.02 -1.37
CA LEU A 98 -6.04 -3.25 -1.13
C LEU A 98 -4.93 -2.94 -0.12
N VAL A 99 -4.71 -3.86 0.81
CA VAL A 99 -3.54 -3.86 1.69
C VAL A 99 -3.14 -5.29 1.96
N ASP A 100 -1.86 -5.51 2.18
CA ASP A 100 -1.37 -6.71 2.82
C ASP A 100 -0.64 -6.38 4.13
N THR A 101 -0.66 -7.32 5.07
CA THR A 101 -0.07 -7.14 6.40
C THR A 101 0.45 -8.47 6.92
N ILE A 102 1.58 -8.47 7.60
CA ILE A 102 2.12 -9.67 8.25
C ILE A 102 1.40 -9.93 9.58
N SER A 103 1.40 -11.17 10.07
CA SER A 103 0.70 -11.62 11.27
C SER A 103 1.14 -10.90 12.55
N PHE A 104 2.39 -10.45 12.63
CA PHE A 104 2.89 -9.61 13.74
C PHE A 104 2.47 -8.13 13.62
N GLN A 105 1.86 -7.76 12.50
CA GLN A 105 1.37 -6.41 12.23
C GLN A 105 -0.16 -6.34 12.44
N ALA A 106 -0.82 -5.47 11.69
CA ALA A 106 -2.05 -4.83 12.10
C ALA A 106 -3.32 -5.47 11.50
N LEU A 107 -3.42 -6.80 11.44
CA LEU A 107 -4.61 -7.48 10.88
C LEU A 107 -5.92 -7.03 11.56
N PRO A 108 -6.04 -7.05 12.91
CA PRO A 108 -7.28 -6.62 13.57
C PRO A 108 -7.58 -5.13 13.34
N PHE A 109 -6.56 -4.30 13.14
CA PHE A 109 -6.73 -2.88 12.85
C PHE A 109 -7.39 -2.66 11.48
N TYR A 110 -6.90 -3.33 10.43
CA TYR A 110 -7.51 -3.21 9.10
C TYR A 110 -8.94 -3.75 9.07
N GLN A 111 -9.20 -4.86 9.76
CA GLN A 111 -10.57 -5.39 9.92
C GLN A 111 -11.50 -4.40 10.61
N LYS A 112 -11.05 -3.73 11.68
CA LYS A 112 -11.80 -2.65 12.34
C LYS A 112 -12.04 -1.45 11.42
N CYS A 113 -11.13 -1.18 10.48
CA CYS A 113 -11.32 -0.16 9.45
C CYS A 113 -12.26 -0.61 8.32
N GLY A 114 -12.85 -1.81 8.39
CA GLY A 114 -13.81 -2.32 7.41
C GLY A 114 -13.17 -3.06 6.23
N PHE A 115 -11.88 -3.43 6.31
CA PHE A 115 -11.27 -4.32 5.34
C PHE A 115 -11.68 -5.76 5.59
N THR A 116 -11.89 -6.52 4.52
CA THR A 116 -12.23 -7.95 4.56
C THR A 116 -11.02 -8.77 4.14
N LEU A 117 -10.66 -9.77 4.94
CA LEU A 117 -9.62 -10.75 4.59
C LEU A 117 -10.03 -11.52 3.34
N LYS A 118 -9.13 -11.61 2.35
CA LYS A 118 -9.34 -12.34 1.10
C LYS A 118 -8.53 -13.62 1.04
N THR A 119 -7.27 -13.57 1.46
CA THR A 119 -6.42 -14.75 1.56
C THR A 119 -5.32 -14.55 2.59
N THR A 120 -4.76 -15.67 3.02
CA THR A 120 -3.61 -15.75 3.91
C THR A 120 -2.56 -16.61 3.23
N LEU A 121 -1.33 -16.09 3.15
CA LEU A 121 -0.15 -16.85 2.79
C LEU A 121 0.53 -17.32 4.07
N GLU A 122 0.58 -18.62 4.27
CA GLU A 122 1.25 -19.26 5.41
C GLU A 122 2.77 -19.28 5.24
N ASP A 123 3.48 -19.43 6.35
CA ASP A 123 4.94 -19.52 6.46
C ASP A 123 5.71 -18.40 5.73
N PHE A 124 5.19 -17.16 5.82
CA PHE A 124 5.80 -15.98 5.24
C PHE A 124 5.96 -14.84 6.27
N PRO A 125 7.13 -14.19 6.36
CA PRO A 125 8.37 -14.49 5.63
C PRO A 125 9.14 -15.70 6.20
N TYR A 126 8.74 -16.20 7.37
CA TYR A 126 9.35 -17.35 8.05
C TYR A 126 8.27 -18.36 8.48
N PRO A 127 8.64 -19.63 8.71
CA PRO A 127 7.73 -20.64 9.26
C PRO A 127 7.01 -20.14 10.52
N GLY A 128 5.69 -20.34 10.58
CA GLY A 128 4.82 -19.88 11.66
C GLY A 128 4.34 -18.42 11.56
N MET A 129 4.81 -17.66 10.56
CA MET A 129 4.30 -16.31 10.26
C MET A 129 3.37 -16.33 9.05
N GLN A 130 2.50 -15.31 8.93
CA GLN A 130 1.52 -15.27 7.85
C GLN A 130 1.46 -13.88 7.22
N ARG A 131 1.21 -13.81 5.91
CA ARG A 131 0.87 -12.57 5.21
C ARG A 131 -0.60 -12.59 4.82
N HIS A 132 -1.34 -11.62 5.29
CA HIS A 132 -2.77 -11.47 5.02
C HIS A 132 -3.00 -10.45 3.94
N TYR A 133 -3.87 -10.75 2.98
CA TYR A 133 -4.29 -9.81 1.95
C TYR A 133 -5.75 -9.43 2.21
N LEU A 134 -6.01 -8.14 2.33
CA LEU A 134 -7.32 -7.60 2.64
C LEU A 134 -7.75 -6.57 1.62
N THR A 135 -9.06 -6.51 1.37
CA THR A 135 -9.66 -5.49 0.51
C THR A 135 -10.80 -4.79 1.21
N LYS A 136 -11.02 -3.52 0.88
CA LYS A 136 -12.21 -2.76 1.29
C LYS A 136 -12.91 -2.20 0.06
N ARG A 137 -14.22 -2.39 -0.05
CA ARG A 137 -15.03 -1.69 -1.04
C ARG A 137 -15.36 -0.29 -0.52
N LEU A 138 -15.15 0.71 -1.35
CA LEU A 138 -15.53 2.08 -1.09
C LEU A 138 -16.98 2.22 -1.61
N ALA A 139 -17.96 1.95 -0.74
CA ALA A 139 -19.38 2.08 -1.09
C ALA A 139 -19.73 3.54 -1.38
N ASP A 140 -20.51 3.84 -2.42
CA ASP A 140 -20.95 5.20 -2.75
C ASP A 140 -21.56 5.93 -1.54
#